data_AF-A0A252BT40-F1
#
_entry.id   AF-A0A252BT40-F1
#
_cell.length_a   1.000
_cell.length_b   1.000
_cell.length_c   1.000
_cell.angle_alpha   90.00
_cell.angle_beta   90.00
_cell.angle_gamma   90.00
#
_symmetry.space_group_name_H-M   'P 1'
#
loop_
_entity.id
_entity.type
_entity.pdbx_description
1 polymer ?
#
loop_
_entity_poly.entity_id
_entity_poly.type
_entity_poly.pdbx_seq_one_letter_code
_entity_poly.pdbx_strand_id
1 'polypeptide(L)'
;MGAKRGPFAKRTLRQHILRRLAMVLPLTLLMLVLAKSGILERMVDRYTFSAQSWYNDTALVQHLRLKVTQNGMTHDKPECLLFVVNGNDQPTASRIDVMEKSTGTCPAPKGELNKLFTLKVDRMNRVILSDQGSPGFFHPIP
;
A
#
# COMPACT_ATOMS: atom_id res chain seq x y z
N MET A 1 16.50 -34.75 -52.37
CA MET A 1 16.56 -33.32 -52.74
C MET A 1 16.02 -32.47 -51.59
N GLY A 2 16.91 -31.93 -50.75
CA GLY A 2 16.52 -31.09 -49.61
C GLY A 2 16.47 -29.62 -50.01
N ALA A 3 15.26 -29.05 -50.06
CA ALA A 3 15.08 -27.63 -50.37
C ALA A 3 15.61 -26.77 -49.21
N LYS A 4 16.71 -26.05 -49.46
CA LYS A 4 17.26 -25.03 -48.56
C LYS A 4 16.23 -23.90 -48.40
N ARG A 5 15.63 -23.81 -47.20
CA ARG A 5 14.82 -22.64 -46.80
C ARG A 5 15.76 -21.45 -46.59
N GLY A 6 15.72 -20.49 -47.51
CA GLY A 6 16.50 -19.25 -47.41
C GLY A 6 16.01 -18.31 -46.29
N PRO A 7 16.86 -17.36 -45.83
CA PRO A 7 16.64 -16.56 -44.62
C PRO A 7 15.54 -15.48 -44.73
N PHE A 8 14.87 -15.35 -45.88
CA PHE A 8 13.86 -14.33 -46.16
C PHE A 8 12.48 -14.91 -46.52
N ALA A 9 12.03 -15.94 -45.78
CA ALA A 9 10.61 -16.27 -45.79
C ALA A 9 9.83 -15.07 -45.22
N LYS A 10 9.15 -14.30 -46.08
CA LYS A 10 8.28 -13.18 -45.67
C LYS A 10 7.27 -13.71 -44.64
N ARG A 11 7.51 -13.39 -43.37
CA ARG A 11 6.62 -13.80 -42.26
C ARG A 11 5.26 -13.17 -42.50
N THR A 12 4.21 -13.97 -42.37
CA THR A 12 2.85 -13.48 -42.59
C THR A 12 2.46 -12.50 -41.48
N LEU A 13 1.61 -11.53 -41.80
CA LEU A 13 1.15 -10.50 -40.85
C LEU A 13 0.57 -11.13 -39.56
N ARG A 14 -0.07 -12.30 -39.71
CA ARG A 14 -0.56 -13.14 -38.60
C ARG A 14 0.55 -13.62 -37.66
N GLN A 15 1.72 -14.04 -38.18
CA GLN A 15 2.85 -14.47 -37.34
C GLN A 15 3.47 -13.30 -36.57
N HIS A 16 3.50 -12.11 -37.16
CA HIS A 16 3.95 -10.89 -36.46
C HIS A 16 3.00 -10.51 -35.31
N ILE A 17 1.69 -10.58 -35.55
CA ILE A 17 0.67 -10.31 -34.54
C ILE A 17 0.72 -11.33 -33.40
N LEU A 18 0.75 -12.63 -33.70
CA LEU A 18 0.83 -13.70 -32.69
C LEU A 18 2.07 -13.58 -31.80
N ARG A 19 3.23 -13.25 -32.38
CA ARG A 19 4.47 -13.06 -31.62
C ARG A 19 4.42 -11.83 -30.72
N ARG A 20 3.81 -10.74 -31.18
CA ARG A 20 3.59 -9.54 -30.34
C ARG A 20 2.61 -9.84 -29.22
N LEU A 21 1.49 -10.51 -29.50
CA LEU A 21 0.52 -10.94 -28.49
C LEU A 21 1.16 -11.86 -27.45
N ALA A 22 1.98 -12.83 -27.85
CA ALA A 22 2.67 -13.73 -26.94
C ALA A 22 3.65 -13.02 -25.99
N MET A 23 4.17 -11.84 -26.34
CA MET A 23 5.02 -11.02 -25.46
C MET A 23 4.25 -9.99 -24.66
N VAL A 24 3.22 -9.37 -25.25
CA VAL A 24 2.46 -8.29 -24.62
C VAL A 24 1.46 -8.83 -23.60
N LEU A 25 0.80 -9.96 -23.90
CA LEU A 25 -0.25 -10.53 -23.06
C LEU A 25 0.25 -10.99 -21.67
N PRO A 26 1.42 -11.65 -21.52
CA PRO A 26 1.96 -11.97 -20.19
C PRO A 26 2.29 -10.72 -19.39
N LEU A 27 2.81 -9.67 -20.04
CA LEU A 27 3.17 -8.40 -19.42
C LEU A 27 1.94 -7.65 -18.92
N THR A 28 0.86 -7.61 -19.70
CA THR A 28 -0.39 -6.96 -19.29
C THR A 28 -1.09 -7.73 -18.17
N LEU A 29 -1.11 -9.06 -18.24
CA LEU A 29 -1.60 -9.91 -17.15
C LEU A 29 -0.80 -9.70 -15.87
N LEU A 30 0.53 -9.68 -15.96
CA LEU A 30 1.40 -9.43 -14.82
C LEU A 30 1.08 -8.06 -14.18
N MET A 31 0.94 -7.00 -14.99
CA MET A 31 0.58 -5.68 -14.49
C MET A 31 -0.79 -5.66 -13.81
N LEU A 32 -1.79 -6.37 -14.36
CA LEU A 32 -3.11 -6.49 -13.73
C LEU A 32 -3.04 -7.21 -12.39
N VAL A 33 -2.26 -8.30 -12.29
CA VAL A 33 -2.06 -9.00 -11.02
C VAL A 33 -1.34 -8.13 -10.00
N LEU A 34 -0.29 -7.41 -10.40
CA LEU A 34 0.46 -6.51 -9.53
C LEU A 34 -0.42 -5.36 -9.01
N ALA A 35 -1.24 -4.75 -9.85
CA ALA A 35 -2.17 -3.68 -9.47
C ALA A 35 -3.27 -4.19 -8.51
N LYS A 36 -3.79 -5.40 -8.72
CA LYS A 36 -4.86 -5.95 -7.87
C LYS A 36 -4.36 -6.48 -6.52
N SER A 37 -3.08 -6.82 -6.42
CA SER A 37 -2.47 -7.43 -5.23
C SER A 37 -1.89 -6.43 -4.23
N GLY A 38 -1.82 -5.14 -4.59
CA GLY A 38 -1.22 -4.10 -3.76
C GLY A 38 0.31 -4.16 -3.70
N ILE A 39 0.97 -4.96 -4.57
CA ILE A 39 2.42 -5.18 -4.52
C ILE A 39 3.18 -3.92 -4.96
N LEU A 40 2.64 -3.17 -5.92
CA LEU A 40 3.28 -1.97 -6.44
C LEU A 40 3.36 -0.90 -5.35
N GLU A 41 2.28 -0.69 -4.61
CA GLU A 41 2.17 0.22 -3.48
C GLU A 41 3.17 -0.14 -2.38
N ARG A 42 3.36 -1.43 -2.09
CA ARG A 42 4.37 -1.92 -1.14
C ARG A 42 5.80 -1.59 -1.57
N MET A 43 6.12 -1.79 -2.85
CA MET A 43 7.47 -1.51 -3.36
C MET A 43 7.75 0.00 -3.39
N VAL A 44 6.78 0.81 -3.80
CA VAL A 44 6.91 2.27 -3.83
C VAL A 44 7.09 2.81 -2.41
N ASP A 45 6.32 2.33 -1.44
CA ASP A 45 6.44 2.78 -0.04
C ASP A 45 7.82 2.44 0.54
N ARG A 46 8.29 1.20 0.37
CA ARG A 46 9.64 0.80 0.81
C ARG A 46 10.75 1.62 0.14
N TYR A 47 10.57 2.02 -1.11
CA TYR A 47 11.56 2.78 -1.86
C TYR A 47 11.55 4.28 -1.53
N THR A 48 10.38 4.85 -1.22
CA THR A 48 10.21 6.30 -1.01
C THR A 48 10.19 6.69 0.48
N PHE A 49 9.99 5.74 1.39
CA PHE A 49 10.03 6.00 2.83
C PHE A 49 11.48 6.03 3.34
N SER A 50 12.03 7.23 3.45
CA SER A 50 13.39 7.51 3.91
C SER A 50 13.43 7.99 5.36
N ALA A 51 14.63 8.19 5.92
CA ALA A 51 14.79 8.78 7.25
C ALA A 51 14.08 10.14 7.41
N GLN A 52 14.02 10.95 6.35
CA GLN A 52 13.34 12.25 6.35
C GLN A 52 11.81 12.09 6.36
N SER A 53 11.29 10.99 5.82
CA SER A 53 9.84 10.73 5.72
C SER A 53 9.17 10.59 7.10
N TRP A 54 9.92 10.26 8.15
CA TRP A 54 9.43 10.25 9.54
C TRP A 54 8.95 11.62 10.03
N TYR A 55 9.51 12.70 9.49
CA TYR A 55 9.16 14.08 9.86
C TYR A 55 8.10 14.70 8.92
N ASN A 56 7.69 13.98 7.89
CA ASN A 56 6.66 14.41 6.95
C ASN A 56 5.36 13.65 7.24
N ASP A 57 4.35 14.34 7.76
CA ASP A 57 3.09 13.72 8.18
C ASP A 57 2.37 12.99 7.05
N THR A 58 2.41 13.54 5.82
CA THR A 58 1.80 12.90 4.66
C THR A 58 2.48 11.58 4.31
N ALA A 59 3.82 11.58 4.28
CA ALA A 59 4.59 10.37 3.99
C ALA A 59 4.45 9.33 5.11
N LEU A 60 4.51 9.77 6.37
CA LEU A 60 4.33 8.94 7.55
C LEU A 60 2.94 8.31 7.59
N VAL A 61 1.87 9.07 7.39
CA VAL A 61 0.50 8.55 7.36
C VAL A 61 0.32 7.55 6.23
N GLN A 62 0.88 7.81 5.05
CA GLN A 62 0.77 6.87 3.93
C GLN A 62 1.50 5.55 4.23
N HIS A 63 2.69 5.63 4.84
CA HIS A 63 3.43 4.47 5.30
C HIS A 63 2.64 3.68 6.35
N LEU A 64 2.12 4.36 7.38
CA LEU A 64 1.34 3.75 8.46
C LEU A 64 0.06 3.08 7.95
N ARG A 65 -0.63 3.69 6.98
CA ARG A 65 -1.81 3.12 6.31
C ARG A 65 -1.51 1.74 5.72
N LEU A 66 -0.37 1.59 5.07
CA LEU A 66 0.07 0.32 4.50
C LEU A 66 0.52 -0.66 5.59
N LYS A 67 1.30 -0.19 6.57
CA LYS A 67 1.82 -1.00 7.69
C LYS A 67 0.69 -1.63 8.52
N VAL A 68 -0.30 -0.82 8.92
CA VAL A 68 -1.47 -1.23 9.73
C VAL A 68 -2.28 -2.33 9.04
N THR A 69 -2.55 -2.17 7.75
CA THR A 69 -3.34 -3.15 6.99
C THR A 69 -2.55 -4.42 6.70
N GLN A 70 -1.25 -4.32 6.42
CA GLN A 70 -0.38 -5.48 6.23
C GLN A 70 -0.22 -6.33 7.49
N ASN A 71 -0.14 -5.68 8.64
CA ASN A 71 -0.02 -6.34 9.94
C ASN A 71 -1.35 -6.95 10.42
N GLY A 72 -2.43 -6.85 9.64
CA GLY A 72 -3.74 -7.38 10.03
C GLY A 72 -4.36 -6.64 11.21
N MET A 73 -3.93 -5.40 11.46
CA MET A 73 -4.43 -4.59 12.58
C MET A 73 -5.86 -4.09 12.31
N THR A 74 -6.37 -4.18 11.09
CA THR A 74 -7.78 -3.86 10.82
C THR A 74 -8.26 -4.70 9.66
N HIS A 75 -9.56 -4.97 9.64
CA HIS A 75 -10.23 -5.64 8.53
C HIS A 75 -10.61 -4.67 7.41
N ASP A 76 -10.50 -3.37 7.67
CA ASP A 76 -10.81 -2.34 6.68
C ASP A 76 -9.70 -2.20 5.64
N LYS A 77 -10.13 -1.77 4.45
CA LYS A 77 -9.19 -1.46 3.36
C LYS A 77 -8.39 -0.18 3.69
N PRO A 78 -7.15 -0.05 3.20
CA PRO A 78 -6.29 1.09 3.52
C PRO A 78 -6.93 2.47 3.24
N GLU A 79 -7.69 2.59 2.14
CA GLU A 79 -8.39 3.82 1.73
C GLU A 79 -9.58 4.18 2.65
N CYS A 80 -10.04 3.23 3.45
CA CYS A 80 -11.11 3.40 4.44
C CYS A 80 -10.57 3.75 5.84
N LEU A 81 -9.26 3.96 5.97
CA LEU A 81 -8.65 4.39 7.22
C LEU A 81 -8.34 5.89 7.20
N LEU A 82 -8.84 6.57 8.23
CA LEU A 82 -8.51 7.95 8.56
C LEU A 82 -7.44 7.96 9.65
N PHE A 83 -6.39 8.73 9.42
CA PHE A 83 -5.30 8.94 10.36
C PHE A 83 -5.37 10.39 10.82
N VAL A 84 -5.75 10.61 12.07
CA VAL A 84 -5.89 11.93 12.68
C VAL A 84 -4.65 12.22 13.51
N VAL A 85 -3.79 13.09 13.01
CA VAL A 85 -2.57 13.51 13.71
C VAL A 85 -2.93 14.60 14.72
N ASN A 86 -2.53 14.42 15.98
CA ASN A 86 -2.71 15.44 16.99
C ASN A 86 -1.66 16.57 16.82
N GLY A 87 -2.12 17.75 16.41
CA GLY A 87 -1.26 18.91 16.18
C GLY A 87 -0.67 19.58 17.43
N ASN A 88 -1.14 19.21 18.63
CA ASN A 88 -0.61 19.73 19.89
C ASN A 88 0.57 18.91 20.43
N ASP A 89 0.87 17.76 19.82
CA ASP A 89 1.98 16.92 20.24
C ASP A 89 3.34 17.48 19.74
N GLN A 90 4.43 17.02 20.36
CA GLN A 90 5.76 17.45 19.95
C GLN A 90 6.06 17.03 18.50
N PRO A 91 6.80 17.82 17.72
CA PRO A 91 7.15 17.46 16.33
C PRO A 91 7.94 16.15 16.20
N THR A 92 8.56 15.68 17.28
CA THR A 92 9.35 14.44 17.36
C THR A 92 8.56 13.25 17.87
N ALA A 93 7.39 13.48 18.49
CA ALA A 93 6.57 12.44 19.10
C ALA A 93 5.10 12.79 18.91
N SER A 94 4.37 12.01 18.10
CA SER A 94 2.98 12.32 17.75
C SER A 94 2.05 11.16 18.08
N ARG A 95 0.87 11.47 18.62
CA ARG A 95 -0.25 10.54 18.70
C ARG A 95 -1.09 10.66 17.44
N ILE A 96 -1.37 9.53 16.83
CA ILE A 96 -2.16 9.42 15.61
C ILE A 96 -3.32 8.48 15.89
N ASP A 97 -4.53 9.00 15.84
CA ASP A 97 -5.73 8.19 16.00
C ASP A 97 -6.11 7.57 14.64
N VAL A 98 -6.26 6.25 14.63
CA VAL A 98 -6.70 5.50 13.46
C VAL A 98 -8.20 5.27 13.60
N MET A 99 -8.95 5.75 12.62
CA MET A 99 -10.41 5.73 12.62
C MET A 99 -10.94 5.13 11.32
N GLU A 100 -12.14 4.57 11.39
CA GLU A 100 -12.87 4.07 10.22
C GLU A 100 -13.47 5.26 9.45
N LYS A 101 -13.34 5.23 8.13
CA LYS A 101 -13.99 6.18 7.23
C LYS A 101 -15.38 5.68 6.87
N SER A 102 -16.42 6.40 7.27
CA SER A 102 -17.82 6.02 6.99
C SER A 102 -18.41 6.62 5.70
N THR A 103 -17.59 7.06 4.74
CA THR A 103 -18.05 7.76 3.53
C THR A 103 -17.60 7.09 2.22
N GLY A 104 -18.44 7.18 1.18
CA GLY A 104 -18.17 6.65 -0.16
C GLY A 104 -18.40 5.14 -0.25
N THR A 105 -17.39 4.40 -0.74
CA THR A 105 -17.42 2.94 -0.88
C THR A 105 -16.99 2.19 0.38
N CYS A 106 -16.70 2.91 1.46
CA CYS A 106 -16.26 2.34 2.73
C CYS A 106 -17.47 1.96 3.59
N PRO A 107 -17.43 0.79 4.26
CA PRO A 107 -18.53 0.36 5.12
C PRO A 107 -18.76 1.40 6.23
N ALA A 108 -20.02 1.75 6.46
CA ALA A 108 -20.40 2.71 7.48
C ALA A 108 -21.07 1.97 8.66
N PRO A 109 -20.33 1.52 9.67
CA PRO A 109 -20.95 1.02 10.88
C PRO A 109 -21.67 2.19 11.58
N LYS A 110 -23.00 2.22 11.43
CA LYS A 110 -23.93 3.08 12.19
C LYS A 110 -23.67 4.60 12.19
N GLY A 111 -22.98 5.12 11.17
CA GLY A 111 -22.87 6.57 10.93
C GLY A 111 -21.95 7.34 11.88
N GLU A 112 -21.27 6.67 12.80
CA GLU A 112 -20.29 7.29 13.70
C GLU A 112 -18.85 7.04 13.19
N LEU A 113 -17.98 8.03 13.37
CA LEU A 113 -16.54 7.88 13.15
C LEU A 113 -15.98 7.03 14.28
N ASN A 114 -15.84 5.73 14.04
CA ASN A 114 -15.36 4.81 15.06
C ASN A 114 -13.83 4.84 15.15
N LYS A 115 -13.30 5.05 16.36
CA LYS A 115 -11.87 4.98 16.61
C LYS A 115 -11.47 3.52 16.79
N LEU A 116 -10.54 3.05 15.95
CA LEU A 116 -9.99 1.70 16.01
C LEU A 116 -8.95 1.56 17.12
N PHE A 117 -7.94 2.43 17.09
CA PHE A 117 -6.83 2.45 18.04
C PHE A 117 -6.01 3.74 17.87
N THR A 118 -5.09 3.99 18.79
CA THR A 118 -4.09 5.07 18.73
C THR A 118 -2.72 4.50 18.43
N LEU A 119 -1.97 5.20 17.59
CA LEU A 119 -0.55 5.02 17.38
C LEU A 119 0.24 6.10 18.13
N LYS A 120 1.30 5.70 18.83
CA LYS A 120 2.35 6.61 19.30
C LYS A 120 3.54 6.45 18.37
N VAL A 121 3.91 7.53 17.71
CA VAL A 121 5.06 7.56 16.80
C VAL A 121 6.17 8.36 17.45
N ASP A 122 7.27 7.69 17.76
CA ASP A 122 8.53 8.33 18.07
C ASP A 122 9.34 8.45 16.78
N ARG A 123 9.40 9.67 16.24
CA ARG A 123 10.06 9.94 14.95
C ARG A 123 11.57 9.95 15.07
N MET A 124 12.10 10.26 16.26
CA MET A 124 13.54 10.26 16.52
C MET A 124 14.08 8.83 16.60
N ASN A 125 13.44 8.00 17.40
CA ASN A 125 13.83 6.60 17.57
C ASN A 125 13.24 5.68 16.48
N ARG A 126 12.37 6.20 15.62
CA ARG A 126 11.70 5.47 14.52
C ARG A 126 10.90 4.28 15.04
N VAL A 127 10.23 4.48 16.16
CA VAL A 127 9.43 3.46 16.85
C VAL A 127 7.95 3.82 16.72
N ILE A 128 7.13 2.81 16.46
CA ILE A 128 5.68 2.94 16.41
C ILE A 128 5.11 1.98 17.44
N LEU A 129 4.32 2.51 18.37
CA LEU A 129 3.57 1.73 19.34
C LEU A 129 2.07 1.88 19.04
N SER A 130 1.28 0.86 19.32
CA SER A 130 -0.17 0.84 19.18
C SER A 130 -0.83 0.37 20.47
N ASP A 131 -2.02 0.87 20.77
CA ASP A 131 -2.88 0.33 21.84
C ASP A 131 -3.98 -0.60 21.30
N GLN A 132 -3.79 -1.11 20.08
CA GLN A 132 -4.68 -2.08 19.47
C GLN A 132 -4.93 -3.29 20.39
N GLY A 133 -6.21 -3.63 20.58
CA GLY A 133 -6.63 -4.77 21.39
C GLY A 133 -6.46 -4.55 22.90
N SER A 134 -5.82 -3.45 23.31
CA SER A 134 -5.56 -3.09 24.69
C SER A 134 -5.58 -1.56 24.87
N PRO A 135 -6.76 -0.91 24.79
CA PRO A 135 -6.86 0.56 24.83
C PRO A 135 -6.10 1.18 26.00
N GLY A 136 -5.26 2.17 25.71
CA GLY A 136 -4.39 2.83 26.70
C GLY A 136 -3.06 2.12 27.02
N PHE A 137 -2.90 0.84 26.66
CA PHE A 137 -1.65 0.09 26.81
C PHE A 137 -0.95 -0.05 25.47
N PHE A 138 0.18 0.63 25.33
CA PHE A 138 0.91 0.73 24.07
C PHE A 138 1.99 -0.35 23.95
N HIS A 139 1.97 -1.08 22.85
CA HIS A 139 2.94 -2.12 22.50
C HIS A 139 3.49 -1.89 21.07
N PRO A 140 4.69 -2.40 20.74
CA PRO A 140 5.22 -2.29 19.38
C PRO A 140 4.29 -2.94 18.36
N ILE A 141 4.08 -2.28 17.22
CA ILE A 141 3.32 -2.89 16.13
C ILE A 141 4.06 -4.12 15.58
N PRO A 142 3.33 -5.17 15.11
CA PRO A 142 3.93 -6.37 14.53
C PRO A 142 4.87 -6.14 13.33
#